data_AF-A0A7U9EU36-F1
#
_entry.id   AF-A0A7U9EU36-F1
#
_cell.length_a   1.000
_cell.length_b   1.000
_cell.length_c   1.000
_cell.angle_alpha   90.00
_cell.angle_beta   90.00
_cell.angle_gamma   90.00
#
_symmetry.space_group_name_H-M   'P 1'
#
loop_
_entity.id
_entity.type
_entity.pdbx_description
1 polymer ?
#
loop_
_entity_poly.entity_id
_entity_poly.type
_entity_poly.pdbx_seq_one_letter_code
_entity_poly.pdbx_strand_id
1 'polypeptide(L)'
;MAETPRNALCPCGSGKKYKHCCGKKEAVSISSLIDRELIECMNDMRQFVLQRYEREAEELLDQFPLDEMPEELELGVQIMAVNWMLFCWPLDETGQTIFSAYRKSRHWERWRPSVQAHIERWEGAVPSLGEFIGYDDDNRPVVRDLLTGGEKIVHLLASHQWPSVIETGDVVFGFLVPYQDVFTCFTAVFPLPASGKDRLLRAIQQEGEWSGQPSALWMRDRFVAVLSDVLLEWLWQFAKQFKWDDPKQAAVIRELDENEPEAPAALLNQAFAIWAIYCGKTSRLPYSVPVYAAALRYVAGHLMKAEGSEVEDIADRYDVMPEDVRSAALDFFLMAVDDEDDEEWLDDWEEDWFEEEGDELDARINEWIDDIDLMLMREGWDEKRVNRHIDRAIRSWRNEGLLEEVNEKELRKELRDVAWEIFTDRGFI
;
A
#
# COMPACT_ATOMS: atom_id res chain seq x y z
N MET A 1 -32.06 41.16 6.83
CA MET A 1 -33.17 41.32 5.86
C MET A 1 -34.46 40.91 6.56
N ALA A 2 -35.56 41.65 6.39
CA ALA A 2 -36.81 41.34 7.05
C ALA A 2 -37.46 40.10 6.42
N GLU A 3 -37.76 39.08 7.23
CA GLU A 3 -38.45 37.87 6.78
C GLU A 3 -39.86 38.21 6.27
N THR A 4 -40.17 37.78 5.04
CA THR A 4 -41.50 37.99 4.46
C THR A 4 -42.50 37.03 5.11
N PRO A 5 -43.59 37.51 5.75
CA PRO A 5 -44.55 36.64 6.43
C PRO A 5 -45.17 35.60 5.49
N ARG A 6 -45.19 34.31 5.87
CA ARG A 6 -45.62 33.18 5.01
C ARG A 6 -46.99 33.35 4.33
N ASN A 7 -47.91 34.10 4.93
CA ASN A 7 -49.25 34.35 4.40
C ASN A 7 -49.37 35.65 3.57
N ALA A 8 -48.34 36.51 3.54
CA ALA A 8 -48.33 37.73 2.74
C ALA A 8 -48.27 37.42 1.23
N LEU A 9 -48.59 38.40 0.38
CA LEU A 9 -48.41 38.27 -1.06
C LEU A 9 -46.91 38.15 -1.40
N CYS A 10 -46.59 37.30 -2.36
CA CYS A 10 -45.22 36.99 -2.72
C CYS A 10 -44.54 38.19 -3.41
N PRO A 11 -43.33 38.61 -2.97
CA PRO A 11 -42.66 39.81 -3.50
C PRO A 11 -42.19 39.66 -4.96
N CYS A 12 -42.21 38.46 -5.54
CA CYS A 12 -41.91 38.23 -6.95
C CYS A 12 -43.00 38.70 -7.92
N GLY A 13 -44.12 39.24 -7.43
CA GLY A 13 -45.19 39.78 -8.27
C GLY A 13 -46.17 38.74 -8.83
N SER A 14 -46.10 37.48 -8.38
CA SER A 14 -46.96 36.40 -8.89
C SER A 14 -48.43 36.47 -8.46
N GLY A 15 -48.79 37.38 -7.54
CA GLY A 15 -50.13 37.50 -6.95
C GLY A 15 -50.54 36.37 -6.00
N LYS A 16 -49.69 35.36 -5.78
CA LYS A 16 -49.93 34.24 -4.85
C LYS A 16 -49.40 34.56 -3.44
N LYS A 17 -49.96 33.92 -2.40
CA LYS A 17 -49.38 33.97 -1.04
C LYS A 17 -47.95 33.39 -1.05
N TYR A 18 -47.05 33.96 -0.26
CA TYR A 18 -45.61 33.64 -0.22
C TYR A 18 -45.37 32.13 -0.07
N LYS A 19 -46.06 31.47 0.87
CA LYS A 19 -46.00 30.00 1.08
C LYS A 19 -46.45 29.12 -0.11
N HIS A 20 -47.16 29.69 -1.07
CA HIS A 20 -47.64 28.99 -2.27
C HIS A 20 -46.89 29.44 -3.54
N CYS A 21 -45.82 30.23 -3.39
CA CYS A 21 -44.99 30.73 -4.49
C CYS A 21 -43.50 30.60 -4.14
N CYS A 22 -42.75 31.71 -3.99
CA CYS A 22 -41.31 31.65 -3.71
C CYS A 22 -40.97 31.00 -2.35
N GLY A 23 -41.83 31.14 -1.34
CA GLY A 23 -41.69 30.43 -0.06
C GLY A 23 -41.90 28.92 -0.16
N LYS A 24 -42.27 28.40 -1.35
CA LYS A 24 -42.29 26.97 -1.67
C LYS A 24 -40.90 26.47 -2.12
N LYS A 25 -40.04 27.36 -2.61
CA LYS A 25 -38.61 27.08 -2.92
C LYS A 25 -37.73 27.14 -1.67
N GLU A 26 -38.11 27.93 -0.66
CA GLU A 26 -37.50 27.94 0.69
C GLU A 26 -38.04 26.84 1.61
N ALA A 27 -39.11 26.14 1.22
CA ALA A 27 -39.57 24.98 1.97
C ALA A 27 -38.55 23.86 1.78
N VAL A 28 -37.78 23.56 2.82
CA VAL A 28 -36.99 22.32 2.95
C VAL A 28 -37.91 21.18 2.51
N SER A 29 -37.61 20.58 1.36
CA SER A 29 -38.42 19.49 0.82
C SER A 29 -38.37 18.33 1.81
N ILE A 30 -39.45 17.55 1.91
CA ILE A 30 -39.47 16.38 2.80
C ILE A 30 -38.32 15.41 2.46
N SER A 31 -37.92 15.28 1.17
CA SER A 31 -36.73 14.52 0.80
C SER A 31 -35.46 15.09 1.41
N SER A 32 -35.21 16.40 1.33
CA SER A 32 -34.02 17.01 1.96
C SER A 32 -33.98 16.90 3.49
N LEU A 33 -35.13 16.70 4.15
CA LEU A 33 -35.19 16.36 5.59
C LEU A 33 -34.88 14.86 5.84
N ILE A 34 -35.29 13.96 4.95
CA ILE A 34 -34.89 12.54 4.99
C ILE A 34 -33.40 12.40 4.78
N ASP A 35 -32.84 13.09 3.79
CA ASP A 35 -31.41 13.02 3.49
C ASP A 35 -30.58 13.49 4.68
N ARG A 36 -30.98 14.60 5.31
CA ARG A 36 -30.31 15.10 6.52
C ARG A 36 -30.37 14.11 7.68
N GLU A 37 -31.54 13.55 7.98
CA GLU A 37 -31.68 12.58 9.08
C GLU A 37 -30.94 11.27 8.79
N LEU A 38 -30.85 10.86 7.52
CA LEU A 38 -30.02 9.72 7.12
C LEU A 38 -28.55 10.01 7.37
N ILE A 39 -28.03 11.19 7.02
CA ILE A 39 -26.64 11.59 7.32
C ILE A 39 -26.39 11.59 8.83
N GLU A 40 -27.30 12.19 9.61
CA GLU A 40 -27.21 12.18 11.08
C GLU A 40 -27.24 10.76 11.64
N CYS A 41 -27.99 9.85 11.02
CA CYS A 41 -28.04 8.45 11.40
C CYS A 41 -26.77 7.68 11.04
N MET A 42 -26.22 7.88 9.85
CA MET A 42 -24.94 7.29 9.46
C MET A 42 -23.83 7.69 10.45
N ASN A 43 -23.82 8.96 10.88
CA ASN A 43 -22.86 9.45 11.88
C ASN A 43 -23.09 8.82 13.26
N ASP A 44 -24.34 8.70 13.69
CA ASP A 44 -24.68 8.07 14.97
C ASP A 44 -24.35 6.58 15.02
N MET A 45 -24.54 5.86 13.92
CA MET A 45 -24.12 4.46 13.81
C MET A 45 -22.61 4.32 13.96
N ARG A 46 -21.82 5.17 13.28
CA ARG A 46 -20.35 5.15 13.44
C ARG A 46 -19.94 5.47 14.87
N GLN A 47 -20.54 6.49 15.48
CA GLN A 47 -20.30 6.80 16.90
C GLN A 47 -20.71 5.65 17.82
N PHE A 48 -21.77 4.91 17.49
CA PHE A 48 -22.17 3.73 18.24
C PHE A 48 -21.12 2.62 18.17
N VAL A 49 -20.48 2.41 17.00
CA VAL A 49 -19.34 1.49 16.87
C VAL A 49 -18.20 1.98 17.77
N LEU A 50 -17.71 3.19 17.54
CA LEU A 50 -16.53 3.75 18.23
C LEU A 50 -16.71 3.84 19.75
N GLN A 51 -17.92 4.07 20.27
CA GLN A 51 -18.15 4.18 21.71
C GLN A 51 -18.29 2.83 22.44
N ARG A 52 -18.59 1.74 21.72
CA ARG A 52 -18.91 0.44 22.32
C ARG A 52 -17.96 -0.68 21.93
N TYR A 53 -17.28 -0.51 20.81
CA TYR A 53 -16.41 -1.49 20.17
C TYR A 53 -15.08 -0.83 19.79
N GLU A 54 -14.62 0.13 20.60
CA GLU A 54 -13.36 0.87 20.39
C GLU A 54 -12.18 -0.09 20.28
N ARG A 55 -12.04 -1.00 21.24
CA ARG A 55 -10.97 -1.99 21.29
C ARG A 55 -10.99 -2.92 20.07
N GLU A 56 -12.16 -3.41 19.67
CA GLU A 56 -12.29 -4.25 18.48
C GLU A 56 -11.99 -3.47 17.19
N ALA A 57 -12.24 -2.15 17.19
CA ALA A 57 -11.87 -1.28 16.08
C ALA A 57 -10.35 -1.06 16.03
N GLU A 58 -9.70 -0.85 17.17
CA GLU A 58 -8.23 -0.81 17.29
C GLU A 58 -7.61 -2.12 16.79
N GLU A 59 -8.10 -3.28 17.26
CA GLU A 59 -7.63 -4.62 16.82
C GLU A 59 -7.80 -4.84 15.30
N LEU A 60 -8.81 -4.25 14.67
CA LEU A 60 -8.97 -4.29 13.21
C LEU A 60 -8.00 -3.33 12.51
N LEU A 61 -7.80 -2.13 13.06
CA LEU A 61 -6.94 -1.10 12.48
C LEU A 61 -5.46 -1.47 12.56
N ASP A 62 -5.04 -2.22 13.58
CA ASP A 62 -3.68 -2.76 13.74
C ASP A 62 -3.26 -3.71 12.60
N GLN A 63 -4.21 -4.17 11.77
CA GLN A 63 -3.92 -4.96 10.57
C GLN A 63 -3.47 -4.10 9.37
N PHE A 64 -3.50 -2.77 9.50
CA PHE A 64 -3.05 -1.83 8.48
C PHE A 64 -1.84 -1.03 8.99
N PRO A 65 -0.84 -0.75 8.15
CA PRO A 65 0.36 0.02 8.53
C PRO A 65 0.06 1.53 8.57
N LEU A 66 -0.81 1.95 9.50
CA LEU A 66 -1.35 3.31 9.53
C LEU A 66 -0.33 4.39 9.91
N ASP A 67 0.65 4.06 10.76
CA ASP A 67 1.64 5.02 11.26
C ASP A 67 2.52 5.63 10.16
N GLU A 68 2.67 4.93 9.03
CA GLU A 68 3.45 5.35 7.87
C GLU A 68 2.61 6.09 6.82
N MET A 69 1.30 6.22 7.05
CA MET A 69 0.36 6.77 6.07
C MET A 69 0.09 8.28 6.26
N PRO A 70 -0.24 9.00 5.18
CA PRO A 70 -0.80 10.35 5.29
C PRO A 70 -2.10 10.36 6.11
N GLU A 71 -2.34 11.42 6.89
CA GLU A 71 -3.52 11.59 7.77
C GLU A 71 -4.84 11.39 7.00
N GLU A 72 -4.94 11.88 5.76
CA GLU A 72 -6.15 11.70 4.94
C GLU A 72 -6.40 10.24 4.57
N LEU A 73 -5.35 9.46 4.36
CA LEU A 73 -5.42 8.04 4.05
C LEU A 73 -5.80 7.24 5.30
N GLU A 74 -5.15 7.53 6.43
CA GLU A 74 -5.47 6.97 7.74
C GLU A 74 -6.97 7.15 8.06
N LEU A 75 -7.49 8.38 7.93
CA LEU A 75 -8.90 8.68 8.14
C LEU A 75 -9.81 7.88 7.19
N GLY A 76 -9.38 7.71 5.93
CA GLY A 76 -10.07 6.88 4.94
C GLY A 76 -10.19 5.42 5.38
N VAL A 77 -9.08 4.84 5.85
CA VAL A 77 -9.04 3.46 6.36
C VAL A 77 -9.92 3.31 7.59
N GLN A 78 -9.82 4.23 8.56
CA GLN A 78 -10.67 4.23 9.76
C GLN A 78 -12.15 4.25 9.41
N ILE A 79 -12.57 5.11 8.48
CA ILE A 79 -13.97 5.16 8.04
C ILE A 79 -14.39 3.84 7.39
N MET A 80 -13.58 3.25 6.51
CA MET A 80 -13.90 1.98 5.86
C MET A 80 -13.96 0.82 6.85
N ALA A 81 -13.01 0.73 7.77
CA ALA A 81 -12.94 -0.29 8.81
C ALA A 81 -14.17 -0.22 9.73
N VAL A 82 -14.52 0.97 10.22
CA VAL A 82 -15.72 1.16 11.07
C VAL A 82 -17.00 0.84 10.30
N ASN A 83 -17.09 1.20 9.03
CA ASN A 83 -18.24 0.84 8.19
C ASN A 83 -18.35 -0.68 8.02
N TRP A 84 -17.23 -1.37 7.76
CA TRP A 84 -17.22 -2.82 7.68
C TRP A 84 -17.58 -3.46 9.00
N MET A 85 -17.05 -2.97 10.13
CA MET A 85 -17.43 -3.47 11.45
C MET A 85 -18.94 -3.36 11.68
N LEU A 86 -19.52 -2.21 11.34
CA LEU A 86 -20.94 -1.97 11.50
C LEU A 86 -21.77 -3.05 10.79
N PHE A 87 -21.49 -3.33 9.52
CA PHE A 87 -22.34 -4.18 8.69
C PHE A 87 -21.94 -5.65 8.65
N CYS A 88 -20.67 -5.97 8.91
CA CYS A 88 -20.09 -7.27 8.60
C CYS A 88 -19.52 -8.00 9.81
N TRP A 89 -19.14 -7.29 10.88
CA TRP A 89 -18.53 -7.92 12.05
C TRP A 89 -19.52 -8.80 12.80
N PRO A 90 -19.24 -10.10 12.98
CA PRO A 90 -20.10 -10.98 13.75
C PRO A 90 -19.88 -10.78 15.26
N LEU A 91 -20.95 -10.49 15.99
CA LEU A 91 -20.96 -10.39 17.46
C LEU A 91 -21.14 -11.74 18.15
N ASP A 92 -21.71 -12.72 17.46
CA ASP A 92 -21.96 -14.05 17.98
C ASP A 92 -21.99 -15.11 16.87
N GLU A 93 -22.07 -16.39 17.26
CA GLU A 93 -22.17 -17.54 16.36
C GLU A 93 -23.45 -17.54 15.50
N THR A 94 -24.45 -16.72 15.85
CA THR A 94 -25.69 -16.57 15.05
C THR A 94 -25.53 -15.59 13.90
N GLY A 95 -24.40 -14.89 13.83
CA GLY A 95 -24.10 -13.91 12.79
C GLY A 95 -24.77 -12.55 13.04
N GLN A 96 -25.16 -12.22 14.27
CA GLN A 96 -25.63 -10.87 14.58
C GLN A 96 -24.51 -9.85 14.36
N THR A 97 -24.81 -8.78 13.62
CA THR A 97 -23.85 -7.70 13.35
C THR A 97 -24.02 -6.54 14.33
N ILE A 98 -23.04 -5.63 14.38
CA ILE A 98 -23.16 -4.39 15.15
C ILE A 98 -24.36 -3.56 14.66
N PHE A 99 -24.66 -3.57 13.36
CA PHE A 99 -25.85 -2.96 12.80
C PHE A 99 -27.15 -3.53 13.38
N SER A 100 -27.23 -4.86 13.51
CA SER A 100 -28.37 -5.53 14.13
C SER A 100 -28.52 -5.16 15.63
N ALA A 101 -27.40 -4.97 16.34
CA ALA A 101 -27.38 -4.49 17.72
C ALA A 101 -27.80 -3.01 17.83
N TYR A 102 -27.36 -2.16 16.90
CA TYR A 102 -27.76 -0.76 16.80
C TYR A 102 -29.28 -0.62 16.68
N ARG A 103 -29.91 -1.43 15.81
CA ARG A 103 -31.38 -1.47 15.61
C ARG A 103 -32.17 -1.91 16.84
N LYS A 104 -31.54 -2.61 17.79
CA LYS A 104 -32.15 -3.02 19.08
C LYS A 104 -31.87 -2.02 20.21
N SER A 105 -31.08 -0.98 19.95
CA SER A 105 -30.66 0.00 20.95
C SER A 105 -31.64 1.17 21.06
N ARG A 106 -31.51 1.95 22.14
CA ARG A 106 -32.27 3.21 22.31
C ARG A 106 -31.97 4.26 21.24
N HIS A 107 -30.82 4.18 20.55
CA HIS A 107 -30.51 5.08 19.44
C HIS A 107 -31.51 4.92 18.29
N TRP A 108 -32.00 3.69 18.07
CA TRP A 108 -32.95 3.37 17.01
C TRP A 108 -34.29 4.09 17.15
N GLU A 109 -34.78 4.20 18.39
CA GLU A 109 -36.10 4.77 18.72
C GLU A 109 -36.23 6.27 18.39
N ARG A 110 -35.10 6.97 18.27
CA ARG A 110 -35.09 8.42 17.96
C ARG A 110 -35.44 8.73 16.51
N TRP A 111 -35.27 7.76 15.61
CA TRP A 111 -35.51 7.93 14.18
C TRP A 111 -36.97 7.72 13.84
N ARG A 112 -37.52 8.57 12.96
CA ARG A 112 -38.90 8.40 12.51
C ARG A 112 -39.06 7.16 11.63
N PRO A 113 -40.29 6.61 11.50
CA PRO A 113 -40.54 5.39 10.72
C PRO A 113 -40.07 5.44 9.26
N SER A 114 -40.11 6.61 8.60
CA SER A 114 -39.65 6.72 7.22
C SER A 114 -38.12 6.61 7.08
N VAL A 115 -37.36 7.10 8.07
CA VAL A 115 -35.89 6.97 8.08
C VAL A 115 -35.51 5.55 8.45
N GLN A 116 -36.19 4.97 9.44
CA GLN A 116 -36.04 3.56 9.80
C GLN A 116 -36.25 2.65 8.57
N ALA A 117 -37.31 2.86 7.79
CA ALA A 117 -37.59 2.06 6.59
C ALA A 117 -36.48 2.13 5.52
N HIS A 118 -35.75 3.23 5.42
CA HIS A 118 -34.57 3.32 4.56
C HIS A 118 -33.41 2.50 5.13
N ILE A 119 -33.13 2.70 6.42
CA ILE A 119 -32.02 2.04 7.11
C ILE A 119 -32.19 0.52 7.14
N GLU A 120 -33.40 0.01 7.38
CA GLU A 120 -33.65 -1.44 7.43
C GLU A 120 -33.24 -2.17 6.14
N ARG A 121 -33.20 -1.47 5.01
CA ARG A 121 -32.74 -2.01 3.72
C ARG A 121 -31.22 -2.12 3.61
N TRP A 122 -30.47 -1.58 4.57
CA TRP A 122 -29.01 -1.68 4.64
C TRP A 122 -28.54 -2.96 5.36
N GLU A 123 -29.47 -3.78 5.87
CA GLU A 123 -29.15 -5.08 6.45
C GLU A 123 -28.41 -5.95 5.41
N GLY A 124 -27.25 -6.49 5.80
CA GLY A 124 -26.41 -7.27 4.89
C GLY A 124 -25.62 -6.43 3.87
N ALA A 125 -25.49 -5.12 4.07
CA ALA A 125 -24.57 -4.30 3.28
C ALA A 125 -23.13 -4.82 3.40
N VAL A 126 -22.40 -4.73 2.30
CA VAL A 126 -20.99 -5.12 2.18
C VAL A 126 -20.25 -4.05 1.40
N PRO A 127 -18.90 -4.00 1.47
CA PRO A 127 -18.14 -3.11 0.62
C PRO A 127 -18.49 -3.31 -0.87
N SER A 128 -18.41 -2.23 -1.63
CA SER A 128 -18.60 -2.20 -3.08
C SER A 128 -17.30 -1.74 -3.71
N LEU A 129 -16.86 -2.48 -4.71
CA LEU A 129 -15.76 -2.13 -5.59
C LEU A 129 -16.36 -1.86 -6.97
N GLY A 130 -16.26 -0.63 -7.46
CA GLY A 130 -16.91 -0.25 -8.70
C GLY A 130 -16.09 0.71 -9.55
N GLU A 131 -16.37 0.72 -10.84
CA GLU A 131 -15.85 1.66 -11.82
C GLU A 131 -16.87 2.79 -12.03
N PHE A 132 -16.43 4.04 -11.92
CA PHE A 132 -17.24 5.19 -12.27
C PHE A 132 -17.36 5.31 -13.79
N ILE A 133 -18.58 5.18 -14.32
CA ILE A 133 -18.84 5.15 -15.77
C ILE A 133 -19.48 6.44 -16.31
N GLY A 134 -19.67 7.44 -15.46
CA GLY A 134 -20.22 8.74 -15.82
C GLY A 134 -21.44 9.13 -14.97
N TYR A 135 -22.21 10.09 -15.46
CA TYR A 135 -23.42 10.58 -14.81
C TYR A 135 -24.66 10.21 -15.62
N ASP A 136 -25.77 9.99 -14.94
CA ASP A 136 -27.08 9.83 -15.60
C ASP A 136 -27.68 11.19 -16.01
N ASP A 137 -28.88 11.15 -16.60
CA ASP A 137 -29.61 12.36 -17.05
C ASP A 137 -29.95 13.33 -15.91
N ASP A 138 -30.01 12.85 -14.67
CA ASP A 138 -30.25 13.63 -13.45
C ASP A 138 -28.95 14.10 -12.78
N ASN A 139 -27.79 13.94 -13.45
CA ASN A 139 -26.47 14.27 -12.95
C ASN A 139 -26.07 13.50 -11.68
N ARG A 140 -26.52 12.24 -11.55
CA ARG A 140 -26.13 11.32 -10.47
C ARG A 140 -25.00 10.40 -10.93
N PRO A 141 -24.00 10.12 -10.09
CA PRO A 141 -22.95 9.17 -10.45
C PRO A 141 -23.51 7.79 -10.78
N VAL A 142 -22.96 7.17 -11.83
CA VAL A 142 -23.25 5.79 -12.19
C VAL A 142 -21.98 4.98 -12.02
N VAL A 143 -22.10 3.90 -11.26
CA VAL A 143 -20.98 3.01 -10.89
C VAL A 143 -21.29 1.62 -11.39
N ARG A 144 -20.37 1.02 -12.16
CA ARG A 144 -20.41 -0.39 -12.53
C ARG A 144 -19.66 -1.22 -11.51
N ASP A 145 -20.35 -2.16 -10.87
CA ASP A 145 -19.76 -3.10 -9.92
C ASP A 145 -18.71 -3.97 -10.63
N LEU A 146 -17.46 -3.93 -10.18
CA LEU A 146 -16.34 -4.58 -10.86
C LEU A 146 -16.34 -6.11 -10.70
N LEU A 147 -17.06 -6.63 -9.69
CA LEU A 147 -17.20 -8.07 -9.49
C LEU A 147 -18.38 -8.63 -10.28
N THR A 148 -19.52 -7.96 -10.25
CA THR A 148 -20.79 -8.48 -10.82
C THR A 148 -21.16 -7.91 -12.18
N GLY A 149 -20.55 -6.79 -12.59
CA GLY A 149 -20.90 -6.04 -13.80
C GLY A 149 -22.20 -5.23 -13.70
N GLY A 150 -22.92 -5.30 -12.57
CA GLY A 150 -24.17 -4.59 -12.37
C GLY A 150 -23.97 -3.08 -12.20
N GLU A 151 -24.85 -2.27 -12.76
CA GLU A 151 -24.78 -0.82 -12.65
C GLU A 151 -25.62 -0.30 -11.47
N LYS A 152 -25.05 0.66 -10.72
CA LYS A 152 -25.63 1.30 -9.54
C LYS A 152 -25.65 2.81 -9.78
N ILE A 153 -26.85 3.39 -9.81
CA ILE A 153 -27.03 4.85 -9.78
C ILE A 153 -26.92 5.32 -8.34
N VAL A 154 -26.13 6.35 -8.06
CA VAL A 154 -25.82 6.81 -6.71
C VAL A 154 -26.44 8.19 -6.47
N HIS A 155 -27.40 8.26 -5.54
CA HIS A 155 -27.91 9.52 -4.99
C HIS A 155 -26.95 10.02 -3.90
N LEU A 156 -26.52 11.28 -4.01
CA LEU A 156 -25.64 11.91 -3.02
C LEU A 156 -26.49 12.65 -1.99
N LEU A 157 -26.50 12.19 -0.74
CA LEU A 157 -27.19 12.89 0.37
C LEU A 157 -26.47 14.19 0.73
N ALA A 158 -25.14 14.21 0.57
CA ALA A 158 -24.30 15.38 0.70
C ALA A 158 -23.11 15.36 -0.27
N SER A 159 -22.59 16.54 -0.62
CA SER A 159 -21.51 16.67 -1.61
C SER A 159 -20.18 16.04 -1.18
N HIS A 160 -19.91 15.94 0.12
CA HIS A 160 -18.66 15.38 0.65
C HIS A 160 -18.59 13.85 0.57
N GLN A 161 -19.69 13.18 0.22
CA GLN A 161 -19.73 11.71 0.11
C GLN A 161 -19.14 11.18 -1.19
N TRP A 162 -18.85 12.10 -2.12
CA TRP A 162 -18.32 11.81 -3.44
C TRP A 162 -17.07 12.67 -3.68
N PRO A 163 -16.03 12.13 -4.34
CA PRO A 163 -14.83 12.90 -4.66
C PRO A 163 -15.16 14.14 -5.50
N SER A 164 -14.46 15.23 -5.23
CA SER A 164 -14.60 16.50 -5.98
C SER A 164 -14.00 16.41 -7.39
N VAL A 165 -13.05 15.51 -7.58
CA VAL A 165 -12.40 15.21 -8.85
C VAL A 165 -12.49 13.70 -9.06
N ILE A 166 -13.14 13.29 -10.15
CA ILE A 166 -13.26 11.90 -10.57
C ILE A 166 -13.41 11.85 -12.09
N GLU A 167 -12.72 10.92 -12.72
CA GLU A 167 -12.73 10.72 -14.16
C GLU A 167 -13.40 9.40 -14.51
N THR A 168 -14.06 9.36 -15.67
CA THR A 168 -14.66 8.11 -16.16
C THR A 168 -13.58 7.03 -16.28
N GLY A 169 -13.82 5.88 -15.66
CA GLY A 169 -12.88 4.77 -15.56
C GLY A 169 -12.20 4.64 -14.19
N ASP A 170 -12.26 5.68 -13.34
CA ASP A 170 -11.77 5.63 -11.97
C ASP A 170 -12.51 4.59 -11.15
N VAL A 171 -11.80 3.98 -10.21
CA VAL A 171 -12.34 3.01 -9.27
C VAL A 171 -12.83 3.73 -8.02
N VAL A 172 -13.96 3.30 -7.47
CA VAL A 172 -14.50 3.73 -6.19
C VAL A 172 -14.67 2.52 -5.28
N PHE A 173 -14.10 2.60 -4.09
CA PHE A 173 -14.26 1.61 -3.03
C PHE A 173 -15.05 2.20 -1.86
N GLY A 174 -16.07 1.51 -1.38
CA GLY A 174 -16.87 1.98 -0.24
C GLY A 174 -18.21 1.28 -0.13
N PHE A 175 -19.10 1.77 0.73
CA PHE A 175 -20.38 1.10 0.98
C PHE A 175 -21.51 1.76 0.19
N LEU A 176 -21.91 1.16 -0.93
CA LEU A 176 -23.09 1.59 -1.70
C LEU A 176 -24.33 0.87 -1.17
N VAL A 177 -25.16 1.58 -0.40
CA VAL A 177 -26.34 1.02 0.27
C VAL A 177 -27.64 1.45 -0.41
N PRO A 178 -28.72 0.65 -0.34
CA PRO A 178 -29.99 1.00 -0.98
C PRO A 178 -30.57 2.34 -0.52
N TYR A 179 -31.04 3.14 -1.47
CA TYR A 179 -31.78 4.39 -1.24
C TYR A 179 -32.92 4.50 -2.26
N GLN A 180 -34.16 4.29 -1.81
CA GLN A 180 -35.32 4.20 -2.70
C GLN A 180 -35.09 3.12 -3.79
N ASP A 181 -35.16 3.50 -5.06
CA ASP A 181 -34.93 2.64 -6.23
C ASP A 181 -33.48 2.74 -6.76
N VAL A 182 -32.61 3.48 -6.07
CA VAL A 182 -31.20 3.68 -6.41
C VAL A 182 -30.32 3.33 -5.19
N PHE A 183 -29.06 3.77 -5.19
CA PHE A 183 -28.11 3.59 -4.09
C PHE A 183 -27.68 4.95 -3.51
N THR A 184 -27.04 4.93 -2.35
CA THR A 184 -26.31 6.07 -1.77
C THR A 184 -25.01 5.57 -1.18
N CYS A 185 -24.02 6.45 -1.05
CA CYS A 185 -22.82 6.14 -0.27
C CYS A 185 -23.19 6.15 1.23
N PHE A 186 -22.80 5.11 1.95
CA PHE A 186 -22.74 5.14 3.41
C PHE A 186 -21.41 5.83 3.77
N THR A 187 -21.52 7.08 4.22
CA THR A 187 -20.42 8.03 4.52
C THR A 187 -19.69 8.58 3.31
N ALA A 188 -18.76 7.84 2.72
CA ALA A 188 -17.90 8.28 1.63
C ALA A 188 -17.42 7.09 0.80
N VAL A 189 -16.81 7.39 -0.35
CA VAL A 189 -16.06 6.43 -1.17
C VAL A 189 -14.60 6.84 -1.24
N PHE A 190 -13.74 5.84 -1.35
CA PHE A 190 -12.32 5.98 -1.58
C PHE A 190 -12.05 5.90 -3.09
N PRO A 191 -11.60 6.99 -3.75
CA PRO A 191 -11.34 7.01 -5.18
C PRO A 191 -9.92 6.50 -5.50
N LEU A 192 -9.80 5.80 -6.63
CA LEU A 192 -8.53 5.38 -7.20
C LEU A 192 -8.51 5.67 -8.71
N PRO A 193 -7.44 6.30 -9.25
CA PRO A 193 -7.31 6.57 -10.68
C PRO A 193 -7.44 5.32 -11.57
N ALA A 194 -8.04 5.49 -12.74
CA ALA A 194 -8.21 4.43 -13.74
C ALA A 194 -6.90 3.71 -14.14
N SER A 195 -5.77 4.41 -14.08
CA SER A 195 -4.43 3.87 -14.37
C SER A 195 -4.00 2.74 -13.44
N GLY A 196 -4.53 2.67 -12.22
CA GLY A 196 -4.25 1.60 -11.27
C GLY A 196 -5.22 0.42 -11.33
N LYS A 197 -6.32 0.55 -12.08
CA LYS A 197 -7.44 -0.40 -12.05
C LYS A 197 -7.02 -1.83 -12.40
N ASP A 198 -6.27 -2.01 -13.49
CA ASP A 198 -5.93 -3.35 -13.96
C ASP A 198 -4.96 -4.05 -13.02
N ARG A 199 -4.05 -3.31 -12.38
CA ARG A 199 -3.12 -3.82 -11.35
C ARG A 199 -3.88 -4.23 -10.10
N LEU A 200 -4.78 -3.38 -9.61
CA LEU A 200 -5.67 -3.68 -8.49
C LEU A 200 -6.50 -4.94 -8.75
N LEU A 201 -7.11 -5.06 -9.94
CA LEU A 201 -7.93 -6.23 -10.28
C LEU A 201 -7.11 -7.52 -10.33
N ARG A 202 -5.84 -7.47 -10.78
CA ARG A 202 -4.93 -8.63 -10.72
C ARG A 202 -4.61 -9.03 -9.28
N ALA A 203 -4.28 -8.07 -8.41
CA ALA A 203 -4.02 -8.34 -6.99
C ALA A 203 -5.23 -9.01 -6.34
N ILE A 204 -6.42 -8.43 -6.52
CA ILE A 204 -7.69 -8.98 -6.03
C ILE A 204 -7.99 -10.39 -6.56
N GLN A 205 -7.61 -10.70 -7.80
CA GLN A 205 -7.78 -12.05 -8.37
C GLN A 205 -6.83 -13.08 -7.75
N GLN A 206 -5.60 -12.68 -7.39
CA GLN A 206 -4.62 -13.55 -6.74
C GLN A 206 -5.06 -13.94 -5.32
N GLU A 207 -5.81 -13.08 -4.64
CA GLU A 207 -6.40 -13.37 -3.32
C GLU A 207 -7.39 -14.56 -3.34
N GLY A 208 -7.76 -15.03 -4.53
CA GLY A 208 -8.52 -16.25 -4.77
C GLY A 208 -9.74 -15.99 -5.63
N GLU A 209 -10.05 -16.93 -6.53
CA GLU A 209 -11.23 -16.81 -7.36
C GLU A 209 -12.50 -16.74 -6.49
N TRP A 210 -13.37 -15.77 -6.79
CA TRP A 210 -14.77 -15.78 -6.38
C TRP A 210 -15.57 -16.94 -7.04
N SER A 211 -14.91 -18.00 -7.52
CA SER A 211 -15.55 -19.15 -8.16
C SER A 211 -16.30 -19.99 -7.11
N GLY A 212 -17.64 -19.87 -7.13
CA GLY A 212 -18.54 -20.73 -6.36
C GLY A 212 -19.13 -20.16 -5.07
N GLN A 213 -18.71 -18.97 -4.61
CA GLN A 213 -19.41 -18.23 -3.53
C GLN A 213 -20.23 -17.06 -4.10
N PRO A 214 -21.09 -16.35 -3.35
CA PRO A 214 -21.67 -15.05 -3.74
C PRO A 214 -20.67 -13.89 -3.52
N SER A 215 -20.61 -12.90 -4.42
CA SER A 215 -19.59 -11.84 -4.40
C SER A 215 -19.64 -11.01 -3.12
N ALA A 216 -20.84 -10.86 -2.57
CA ALA A 216 -21.05 -10.17 -1.30
C ALA A 216 -20.38 -10.89 -0.12
N LEU A 217 -20.46 -12.23 -0.05
CA LEU A 217 -19.82 -13.00 1.02
C LEU A 217 -18.29 -12.94 0.89
N TRP A 218 -17.78 -13.06 -0.34
CA TRP A 218 -16.35 -12.93 -0.61
C TRP A 218 -15.83 -11.54 -0.20
N MET A 219 -16.52 -10.46 -0.59
CA MET A 219 -16.12 -9.10 -0.25
C MET A 219 -16.18 -8.81 1.26
N ARG A 220 -17.15 -9.42 1.95
CA ARG A 220 -17.23 -9.38 3.41
C ARG A 220 -16.00 -10.02 4.04
N ASP A 221 -15.65 -11.23 3.61
CA ASP A 221 -14.60 -12.05 4.24
C ASP A 221 -13.19 -11.59 3.86
N ARG A 222 -13.02 -10.98 2.69
CA ARG A 222 -11.72 -10.48 2.19
C ARG A 222 -11.52 -8.98 2.36
N PHE A 223 -12.34 -8.33 3.19
CA PHE A 223 -12.30 -6.88 3.36
C PHE A 223 -10.89 -6.33 3.67
N VAL A 224 -10.16 -6.92 4.62
CA VAL A 224 -8.82 -6.46 4.99
C VAL A 224 -7.87 -6.55 3.80
N ALA A 225 -7.81 -7.71 3.13
CA ALA A 225 -6.96 -7.90 1.96
C ALA A 225 -7.31 -6.93 0.82
N VAL A 226 -8.60 -6.81 0.47
CA VAL A 226 -9.04 -5.90 -0.61
C VAL A 226 -8.75 -4.45 -0.27
N LEU A 227 -8.98 -4.02 0.98
CA LEU A 227 -8.65 -2.66 1.38
C LEU A 227 -7.13 -2.44 1.33
N SER A 228 -6.32 -3.37 1.81
CA SER A 228 -4.85 -3.30 1.69
C SER A 228 -4.40 -3.15 0.23
N ASP A 229 -4.96 -3.91 -0.71
CA ASP A 229 -4.65 -3.77 -2.13
C ASP A 229 -5.04 -2.39 -2.70
N VAL A 230 -6.22 -1.89 -2.31
CA VAL A 230 -6.68 -0.54 -2.69
C VAL A 230 -5.72 0.53 -2.15
N LEU A 231 -5.25 0.38 -0.91
CA LEU A 231 -4.32 1.32 -0.27
C LEU A 231 -2.95 1.30 -0.94
N LEU A 232 -2.40 0.11 -1.19
CA LEU A 232 -1.10 -0.05 -1.86
C LEU A 232 -1.13 0.54 -3.27
N GLU A 233 -2.21 0.31 -4.03
CA GLU A 233 -2.36 0.91 -5.35
C GLU A 233 -2.49 2.43 -5.27
N TRP A 234 -3.23 2.95 -4.29
CA TRP A 234 -3.33 4.39 -4.08
C TRP A 234 -1.97 5.02 -3.74
N LEU A 235 -1.20 4.40 -2.84
CA LEU A 235 0.15 4.83 -2.49
C LEU A 235 1.04 4.87 -3.73
N TRP A 236 0.94 3.88 -4.63
CA TRP A 236 1.70 3.89 -5.86
C TRP A 236 1.30 5.04 -6.79
N GLN A 237 0.00 5.28 -6.98
CA GLN A 237 -0.46 6.41 -7.80
C GLN A 237 -0.02 7.77 -7.21
N PHE A 238 0.10 7.86 -5.89
CA PHE A 238 0.64 9.04 -5.21
C PHE A 238 2.17 9.15 -5.36
N ALA A 239 2.90 8.05 -5.19
CA ALA A 239 4.36 7.98 -5.35
C ALA A 239 4.82 8.47 -6.73
N LYS A 240 4.05 8.17 -7.79
CA LYS A 240 4.31 8.68 -9.14
C LYS A 240 4.21 10.20 -9.29
N GLN A 241 3.50 10.86 -8.38
CA GLN A 241 3.35 12.31 -8.36
C GLN A 241 4.37 12.99 -7.44
N PHE A 242 5.26 12.21 -6.81
CA PHE A 242 6.30 12.71 -5.94
C PHE A 242 7.19 13.72 -6.68
N LYS A 243 7.52 14.82 -6.00
CA LYS A 243 8.34 15.89 -6.55
C LYS A 243 9.80 15.62 -6.23
N TRP A 244 10.53 15.18 -7.24
CA TRP A 244 11.96 14.96 -7.15
C TRP A 244 12.76 16.24 -7.42
N ASP A 245 13.92 16.36 -6.77
CA ASP A 245 14.83 17.50 -6.94
C ASP A 245 15.62 17.43 -8.26
N ASP A 246 15.93 16.22 -8.72
CA ASP A 246 16.60 15.97 -9.99
C ASP A 246 15.64 15.32 -11.01
N PRO A 247 15.52 15.85 -12.26
CA PRO A 247 14.73 15.23 -13.32
C PRO A 247 15.06 13.75 -13.60
N LYS A 248 16.32 13.35 -13.38
CA LYS A 248 16.78 11.97 -13.51
C LYS A 248 16.14 11.07 -12.45
N GLN A 249 15.97 11.55 -11.22
CA GLN A 249 15.30 10.79 -10.15
C GLN A 249 13.84 10.53 -10.49
N ALA A 250 13.13 11.54 -11.00
CA ALA A 250 11.77 11.36 -11.49
C ALA A 250 11.69 10.42 -12.71
N ALA A 251 12.74 10.40 -13.54
CA ALA A 251 12.79 9.52 -14.72
C ALA A 251 12.90 8.04 -14.34
N VAL A 252 13.62 7.70 -13.26
CA VAL A 252 13.74 6.32 -12.77
C VAL A 252 12.39 5.74 -12.37
N ILE A 253 11.56 6.49 -11.64
CA ILE A 253 10.21 6.02 -11.25
C ILE A 253 9.28 5.85 -12.47
N ARG A 254 9.39 6.72 -13.48
CA ARG A 254 8.63 6.56 -14.73
C ARG A 254 9.07 5.33 -15.50
N GLU A 255 10.37 5.13 -15.63
CA GLU A 255 10.95 3.94 -16.29
C GLU A 255 10.48 2.65 -15.60
N LEU A 256 10.43 2.65 -14.26
CA LEU A 256 9.90 1.54 -13.47
C LEU A 256 8.40 1.30 -13.74
N ASP A 257 7.54 2.34 -13.70
CA ASP A 257 6.09 2.19 -13.97
C ASP A 257 5.80 1.67 -15.39
N GLU A 258 6.59 2.13 -16.38
CA GLU A 258 6.43 1.78 -17.79
C GLU A 258 6.86 0.33 -18.09
N ASN A 259 7.95 -0.15 -17.47
CA ASN A 259 8.46 -1.51 -17.69
C ASN A 259 7.83 -2.56 -16.76
N GLU A 260 7.14 -2.14 -15.70
CA GLU A 260 6.47 -3.04 -14.74
C GLU A 260 4.94 -2.82 -14.66
N PRO A 261 4.20 -2.88 -15.78
CA PRO A 261 2.75 -2.67 -15.78
C PRO A 261 1.98 -3.75 -15.00
N GLU A 262 2.59 -4.92 -14.81
CA GLU A 262 1.97 -6.07 -14.15
C GLU A 262 2.48 -6.32 -12.72
N ALA A 263 3.58 -5.69 -12.30
CA ALA A 263 4.12 -5.89 -10.96
C ALA A 263 3.10 -5.45 -9.88
N PRO A 264 3.04 -6.14 -8.72
CA PRO A 264 2.19 -5.71 -7.61
C PRO A 264 2.56 -4.32 -7.10
N ALA A 265 1.56 -3.54 -6.66
CA ALA A 265 1.80 -2.20 -6.11
C ALA A 265 2.71 -2.21 -4.88
N ALA A 266 2.65 -3.26 -4.05
CA ALA A 266 3.56 -3.44 -2.91
C ALA A 266 5.03 -3.42 -3.33
N LEU A 267 5.37 -4.12 -4.41
CA LEU A 267 6.74 -4.16 -4.96
C LEU A 267 7.17 -2.78 -5.46
N LEU A 268 6.29 -2.07 -6.17
CA LEU A 268 6.59 -0.75 -6.69
C LEU A 268 6.76 0.29 -5.58
N ASN A 269 5.96 0.20 -4.52
CA ASN A 269 6.12 1.06 -3.33
C ASN A 269 7.43 0.75 -2.58
N GLN A 270 7.82 -0.52 -2.47
CA GLN A 270 9.11 -0.92 -1.89
C GLN A 270 10.28 -0.33 -2.70
N ALA A 271 10.25 -0.50 -4.03
CA ALA A 271 11.23 0.09 -4.94
C ALA A 271 11.28 1.63 -4.81
N PHE A 272 10.12 2.28 -4.70
CA PHE A 272 10.06 3.72 -4.48
C PHE A 272 10.70 4.15 -3.16
N ALA A 273 10.43 3.43 -2.06
CA ALA A 273 11.00 3.72 -0.75
C ALA A 273 12.54 3.66 -0.76
N ILE A 274 13.10 2.58 -1.32
CA ILE A 274 14.54 2.42 -1.51
C ILE A 274 15.12 3.59 -2.32
N TRP A 275 14.46 3.95 -3.42
CA TRP A 275 14.91 5.05 -4.26
C TRP A 275 14.88 6.40 -3.56
N ALA A 276 13.81 6.67 -2.79
CA ALA A 276 13.66 7.90 -2.03
C ALA A 276 14.76 8.04 -0.96
N ILE A 277 15.07 6.95 -0.25
CA ILE A 277 16.15 6.90 0.74
C ILE A 277 17.51 7.15 0.06
N TYR A 278 17.81 6.42 -1.01
CA TYR A 278 19.07 6.58 -1.75
C TYR A 278 19.27 8.01 -2.26
N CYS A 279 18.24 8.61 -2.87
CA CYS A 279 18.29 9.97 -3.37
C CYS A 279 18.39 11.03 -2.27
N GLY A 280 17.90 10.73 -1.06
CA GLY A 280 18.08 11.59 0.12
C GLY A 280 19.52 11.61 0.62
N LYS A 281 20.25 10.50 0.45
CA LYS A 281 21.65 10.36 0.92
C LYS A 281 22.69 10.76 -0.12
N THR A 282 22.42 10.61 -1.42
CA THR A 282 23.36 10.97 -2.50
C THR A 282 22.72 11.77 -3.62
N SER A 283 23.47 12.77 -4.11
CA SER A 283 23.14 13.54 -5.33
C SER A 283 23.92 13.04 -6.56
N ARG A 284 24.85 12.10 -6.39
CA ARG A 284 25.65 11.57 -7.48
C ARG A 284 24.99 10.32 -8.02
N LEU A 285 24.49 10.42 -9.25
CA LEU A 285 23.81 9.33 -9.94
C LEU A 285 24.66 8.79 -11.11
N PRO A 286 25.66 7.91 -10.89
CA PRO A 286 26.57 7.44 -11.94
C PRO A 286 25.90 6.60 -13.04
N TYR A 287 24.87 5.81 -12.72
CA TYR A 287 24.26 4.88 -13.68
C TYR A 287 23.19 5.53 -14.56
N SER A 288 22.78 4.88 -15.65
CA SER A 288 21.69 5.35 -16.51
C SER A 288 20.32 5.17 -15.82
N VAL A 289 19.28 5.81 -16.35
CA VAL A 289 17.90 5.69 -15.81
C VAL A 289 17.39 4.24 -15.86
N PRO A 290 17.53 3.50 -16.98
CA PRO A 290 17.12 2.09 -17.03
C PRO A 290 17.88 1.19 -16.05
N VAL A 291 19.19 1.42 -15.85
CA VAL A 291 19.97 0.62 -14.89
C VAL A 291 19.45 0.82 -13.46
N TYR A 292 19.15 2.06 -13.06
CA TYR A 292 18.57 2.29 -11.74
C TYR A 292 17.19 1.67 -11.59
N ALA A 293 16.32 1.77 -12.60
CA ALA A 293 14.98 1.20 -12.54
C ALA A 293 15.02 -0.34 -12.45
N ALA A 294 15.88 -0.98 -13.25
CA ALA A 294 16.14 -2.41 -13.20
C ALA A 294 16.69 -2.85 -11.82
N ALA A 295 17.68 -2.11 -11.29
CA ALA A 295 18.24 -2.41 -9.98
C ALA A 295 17.21 -2.28 -8.86
N LEU A 296 16.37 -1.23 -8.87
CA LEU A 296 15.29 -1.07 -7.89
C LEU A 296 14.27 -2.21 -7.97
N ARG A 297 13.88 -2.60 -9.19
CA ARG A 297 12.98 -3.74 -9.42
C ARG A 297 13.57 -5.04 -8.89
N TYR A 298 14.86 -5.25 -9.10
CA TYR A 298 15.58 -6.43 -8.65
C TYR A 298 15.69 -6.48 -7.11
N VAL A 299 16.16 -5.39 -6.49
CA VAL A 299 16.26 -5.30 -5.02
C VAL A 299 14.91 -5.47 -4.34
N ALA A 300 13.88 -4.74 -4.79
CA ALA A 300 12.54 -4.86 -4.21
C ALA A 300 11.96 -6.27 -4.40
N GLY A 301 12.20 -6.90 -5.56
CA GLY A 301 11.76 -8.26 -5.84
C GLY A 301 12.39 -9.28 -4.92
N HIS A 302 13.71 -9.20 -4.72
CA HIS A 302 14.43 -10.13 -3.87
C HIS A 302 14.09 -9.93 -2.38
N LEU A 303 13.95 -8.68 -1.88
CA LEU A 303 13.47 -8.41 -0.51
C LEU A 303 12.08 -8.99 -0.24
N MET A 304 11.22 -8.99 -1.25
CA MET A 304 9.87 -9.51 -1.16
C MET A 304 9.75 -11.00 -1.51
N LYS A 305 10.87 -11.67 -1.85
CA LYS A 305 10.90 -13.05 -2.36
C LYS A 305 9.91 -13.25 -3.52
N ALA A 306 9.82 -12.25 -4.41
CA ALA A 306 8.88 -12.21 -5.52
C ALA A 306 9.37 -13.07 -6.71
N GLU A 307 8.45 -13.77 -7.38
CA GLU A 307 8.77 -14.51 -8.61
C GLU A 307 9.30 -13.59 -9.72
N GLY A 308 10.17 -14.14 -10.58
CA GLY A 308 10.76 -13.41 -11.71
C GLY A 308 11.69 -12.28 -11.25
N SER A 309 12.40 -12.50 -10.15
CA SER A 309 13.42 -11.59 -9.61
C SER A 309 14.85 -11.98 -10.05
N GLU A 310 14.99 -12.86 -11.03
CA GLU A 310 16.28 -13.16 -11.65
C GLU A 310 16.82 -11.91 -12.34
N VAL A 311 18.09 -11.57 -12.11
CA VAL A 311 18.65 -10.30 -12.61
C VAL A 311 18.82 -10.31 -14.11
N GLU A 312 19.03 -11.48 -14.72
CA GLU A 312 19.17 -11.68 -16.16
C GLU A 312 17.86 -11.34 -16.87
N ASP A 313 16.73 -11.86 -16.37
CA ASP A 313 15.40 -11.58 -16.91
C ASP A 313 15.01 -10.10 -16.74
N ILE A 314 15.40 -9.50 -15.62
CA ILE A 314 15.18 -8.07 -15.36
C ILE A 314 16.05 -7.23 -16.28
N ALA A 315 17.34 -7.51 -16.39
CA ALA A 315 18.26 -6.75 -17.25
C ALA A 315 17.81 -6.77 -18.71
N ASP A 316 17.38 -7.93 -19.21
CA ASP A 316 16.82 -8.08 -20.56
C ASP A 316 15.55 -7.24 -20.75
N ARG A 317 14.67 -7.16 -19.75
CA ARG A 317 13.43 -6.36 -19.82
C ARG A 317 13.71 -4.86 -19.97
N TYR A 318 14.76 -4.38 -19.30
CA TYR A 318 15.16 -2.96 -19.32
C TYR A 318 16.20 -2.63 -20.40
N ASP A 319 16.63 -3.61 -21.22
CA ASP A 319 17.69 -3.46 -22.23
C ASP A 319 19.01 -2.93 -21.64
N VAL A 320 19.45 -3.54 -20.53
CA VAL A 320 20.68 -3.20 -19.80
C VAL A 320 21.54 -4.44 -19.54
N MET A 321 22.80 -4.24 -19.12
CA MET A 321 23.69 -5.34 -18.77
C MET A 321 23.43 -5.81 -17.32
N PRO A 322 23.33 -7.13 -17.05
CA PRO A 322 23.15 -7.66 -15.69
C PRO A 322 24.20 -7.16 -14.69
N GLU A 323 25.45 -6.99 -15.14
CA GLU A 323 26.54 -6.51 -14.28
C GLU A 323 26.32 -5.07 -13.80
N ASP A 324 25.77 -4.20 -14.66
CA ASP A 324 25.43 -2.82 -14.29
C ASP A 324 24.26 -2.80 -13.29
N VAL A 325 23.29 -3.71 -13.44
CA VAL A 325 22.16 -3.87 -12.51
C VAL A 325 22.67 -4.32 -11.14
N ARG A 326 23.51 -5.36 -11.07
CA ARG A 326 24.12 -5.84 -9.82
C ARG A 326 24.95 -4.74 -9.15
N SER A 327 25.75 -3.98 -9.92
CA SER A 327 26.57 -2.88 -9.40
C SER A 327 25.71 -1.74 -8.82
N ALA A 328 24.62 -1.37 -9.49
CA ALA A 328 23.70 -0.34 -8.98
C ALA A 328 22.87 -0.86 -7.80
N ALA A 329 22.54 -2.15 -7.76
CA ALA A 329 21.87 -2.77 -6.62
C ALA A 329 22.78 -2.76 -5.39
N LEU A 330 24.07 -3.08 -5.54
CA LEU A 330 25.08 -2.99 -4.48
C LEU A 330 25.16 -1.58 -3.86
N ASP A 331 25.10 -0.53 -4.70
CA ASP A 331 25.05 0.85 -4.22
C ASP A 331 23.82 1.11 -3.31
N PHE A 332 22.68 0.47 -3.56
CA PHE A 332 21.51 0.59 -2.68
C PHE A 332 21.74 -0.09 -1.32
N PHE A 333 22.36 -1.27 -1.29
CA PHE A 333 22.67 -2.00 -0.05
C PHE A 333 23.71 -1.29 0.79
N LEU A 334 24.84 -0.91 0.20
CA LEU A 334 25.91 -0.23 0.93
C LEU A 334 25.42 1.07 1.58
N MET A 335 24.44 1.74 0.98
CA MET A 335 23.83 2.95 1.53
C MET A 335 22.76 2.67 2.60
N ALA A 336 22.26 1.43 2.70
CA ALA A 336 21.43 0.97 3.82
C ALA A 336 22.30 0.60 5.05
N VAL A 337 23.49 0.04 4.83
CA VAL A 337 24.45 -0.40 5.88
C VAL A 337 25.11 0.76 6.65
N ASP A 338 25.18 1.96 6.06
CA ASP A 338 25.83 3.14 6.69
C ASP A 338 25.02 3.74 7.87
N ASP A 339 23.82 3.21 8.15
CA ASP A 339 23.09 3.44 9.40
C ASP A 339 23.31 2.23 10.33
N GLU A 340 24.17 2.36 11.35
CA GLU A 340 24.59 1.33 12.33
C GLU A 340 23.45 0.64 13.14
N ASP A 341 22.17 0.82 12.78
CA ASP A 341 21.02 0.40 13.60
C ASP A 341 20.12 -0.68 12.96
N ASP A 342 20.27 -1.05 11.68
CA ASP A 342 19.40 -2.03 10.99
C ASP A 342 20.18 -3.23 10.39
N GLU A 343 20.90 -3.98 11.22
CA GLU A 343 21.60 -5.23 10.83
C GLU A 343 20.63 -6.38 10.46
N GLU A 344 19.35 -6.31 10.85
CA GLU A 344 18.39 -7.41 10.71
C GLU A 344 17.98 -7.72 9.24
N TRP A 345 18.18 -6.76 8.32
CA TRP A 345 17.88 -6.92 6.89
C TRP A 345 19.01 -7.62 6.10
N LEU A 346 20.20 -7.77 6.67
CA LEU A 346 21.39 -8.32 6.01
C LEU A 346 21.50 -9.84 6.16
N ASP A 347 21.11 -10.39 7.31
CA ASP A 347 21.26 -11.82 7.61
C ASP A 347 20.49 -12.72 6.60
N ASP A 348 19.33 -12.26 6.12
CA ASP A 348 18.51 -12.99 5.12
C ASP A 348 19.02 -12.81 3.66
N TRP A 349 19.91 -11.85 3.40
CA TRP A 349 20.33 -11.42 2.05
C TRP A 349 21.80 -11.73 1.73
N GLU A 350 22.69 -11.79 2.73
CA GLU A 350 24.04 -12.31 2.55
C GLU A 350 24.03 -13.82 2.24
N GLU A 351 23.02 -14.58 2.69
CA GLU A 351 22.90 -16.01 2.35
C GLU A 351 22.59 -16.23 0.86
N ASP A 352 21.67 -15.48 0.24
CA ASP A 352 21.19 -15.76 -1.13
C ASP A 352 22.04 -15.14 -2.27
N TRP A 353 22.88 -14.14 -1.99
CA TRP A 353 23.66 -13.44 -3.04
C TRP A 353 25.05 -13.98 -3.32
N PHE A 354 25.61 -14.70 -2.36
CA PHE A 354 26.92 -15.33 -2.49
C PHE A 354 26.80 -16.82 -2.90
N GLU A 355 25.58 -17.32 -3.12
CA GLU A 355 25.32 -18.67 -3.66
C GLU A 355 25.44 -18.69 -5.20
N GLU A 356 26.64 -18.51 -5.74
CA GLU A 356 26.98 -19.04 -7.07
C GLU A 356 28.39 -19.65 -7.07
N GLU A 357 28.43 -20.99 -6.96
CA GLU A 357 29.57 -21.90 -7.21
C GLU A 357 30.95 -21.44 -6.64
N GLY A 358 30.98 -21.04 -5.36
CA GLY A 358 32.21 -20.76 -4.58
C GLY A 358 32.17 -21.19 -3.10
N ASP A 359 31.01 -21.72 -2.67
CA ASP A 359 30.48 -21.65 -1.30
C ASP A 359 31.42 -22.19 -0.20
N GLU A 360 32.14 -23.29 -0.44
CA GLU A 360 32.94 -23.89 0.62
C GLU A 360 34.32 -23.21 0.79
N LEU A 361 34.89 -22.61 -0.27
CA LEU A 361 36.13 -21.85 -0.14
C LEU A 361 35.88 -20.47 0.47
N ASP A 362 34.80 -19.81 0.08
CA ASP A 362 34.47 -18.47 0.57
C ASP A 362 34.04 -18.50 2.03
N ALA A 363 33.23 -19.48 2.45
CA ALA A 363 32.94 -19.70 3.87
C ALA A 363 34.21 -19.94 4.69
N ARG A 364 35.18 -20.68 4.13
CA ARG A 364 36.48 -20.94 4.76
C ARG A 364 37.38 -19.70 4.82
N ILE A 365 37.30 -18.82 3.83
CA ILE A 365 38.00 -17.53 3.83
C ILE A 365 37.40 -16.62 4.90
N ASN A 366 36.07 -16.58 5.04
CA ASN A 366 35.38 -15.80 6.08
C ASN A 366 35.74 -16.28 7.50
N GLU A 367 35.70 -17.60 7.76
CA GLU A 367 36.19 -18.17 9.02
C GLU A 367 37.66 -17.78 9.31
N TRP A 368 38.49 -17.74 8.26
CA TRP A 368 39.88 -17.36 8.38
C TRP A 368 40.07 -15.85 8.63
N ILE A 369 39.21 -15.00 8.08
CA ILE A 369 39.19 -13.55 8.30
C ILE A 369 38.96 -13.26 9.78
N ASP A 370 37.96 -13.89 10.39
CA ASP A 370 37.66 -13.76 11.83
C ASP A 370 38.85 -14.19 12.70
N ASP A 371 39.45 -15.34 12.35
CA ASP A 371 40.60 -15.89 13.06
C ASP A 371 41.83 -14.96 12.99
N ILE A 372 42.10 -14.38 11.81
CA ILE A 372 43.24 -13.47 11.64
C ILE A 372 42.99 -12.11 12.29
N ASP A 373 41.75 -11.61 12.27
CA ASP A 373 41.38 -10.37 12.95
C ASP A 373 41.55 -10.52 14.47
N LEU A 374 41.06 -11.61 15.06
CA LEU A 374 41.29 -11.93 16.48
C LEU A 374 42.78 -12.06 16.83
N MET A 375 43.58 -12.65 15.94
CA MET A 375 45.03 -12.74 16.11
C MET A 375 45.68 -11.35 16.07
N LEU A 376 45.34 -10.52 15.09
CA LEU A 376 45.88 -9.17 14.92
C LEU A 376 45.48 -8.27 16.08
N MET A 377 44.26 -8.39 16.59
CA MET A 377 43.80 -7.68 17.80
C MET A 377 44.66 -7.99 19.02
N ARG A 378 45.02 -9.25 19.23
CA ARG A 378 45.75 -9.68 20.43
C ARG A 378 47.24 -9.41 20.35
N GLU A 379 47.81 -9.55 19.17
CA GLU A 379 49.25 -9.68 19.01
C GLU A 379 49.88 -8.66 18.06
N GLY A 380 49.07 -7.85 17.37
CA GLY A 380 49.51 -6.86 16.40
C GLY A 380 50.10 -7.47 15.12
N TRP A 381 50.54 -6.60 14.21
CA TRP A 381 51.14 -7.03 12.94
C TRP A 381 52.54 -7.63 13.13
N ASP A 382 52.67 -8.92 12.80
CA ASP A 382 53.97 -9.60 12.59
C ASP A 382 53.93 -10.33 11.25
N GLU A 383 54.77 -9.88 10.32
CA GLU A 383 54.80 -10.40 8.94
C GLU A 383 55.05 -11.91 8.88
N LYS A 384 55.88 -12.47 9.77
CA LYS A 384 56.17 -13.92 9.78
C LYS A 384 55.01 -14.72 10.34
N ARG A 385 54.22 -14.12 11.23
CA ARG A 385 53.04 -14.75 11.82
C ARG A 385 51.87 -14.74 10.85
N VAL A 386 51.58 -13.60 10.23
CA VAL A 386 50.56 -13.46 9.19
C VAL A 386 50.82 -14.44 8.05
N ASN A 387 52.05 -14.47 7.52
CA ASN A 387 52.42 -15.41 6.46
C ASN A 387 52.26 -16.89 6.89
N ARG A 388 52.56 -17.24 8.15
CA ARG A 388 52.35 -18.60 8.66
C ARG A 388 50.87 -18.95 8.82
N HIS A 389 50.02 -17.97 9.10
CA HIS A 389 48.59 -18.16 9.21
C HIS A 389 47.95 -18.41 7.84
N ILE A 390 48.32 -17.59 6.85
CA ILE A 390 47.93 -17.75 5.44
C ILE A 390 48.40 -19.12 4.92
N ASP A 391 49.67 -19.47 5.16
CA ASP A 391 50.23 -20.77 4.74
C ASP A 391 49.49 -21.96 5.37
N ARG A 392 48.89 -21.80 6.55
CA ARG A 392 48.13 -22.85 7.22
C ARG A 392 46.75 -23.00 6.57
N ALA A 393 46.08 -21.89 6.29
CA ALA A 393 44.77 -21.84 5.64
C ALA A 393 44.82 -22.47 4.25
N ILE A 394 45.72 -21.99 3.37
CA ILE A 394 45.93 -22.53 2.01
C ILE A 394 46.24 -24.03 2.04
N ARG A 395 47.02 -24.50 3.01
CA ARG A 395 47.30 -25.94 3.16
C ARG A 395 46.06 -26.75 3.56
N SER A 396 45.18 -26.19 4.40
CA SER A 396 43.93 -26.86 4.80
C SER A 396 43.00 -26.98 3.60
N TRP A 397 42.72 -25.85 2.96
CA TRP A 397 41.78 -25.77 1.83
C TRP A 397 42.24 -26.61 0.65
N ARG A 398 43.55 -26.68 0.39
CA ARG A 398 44.09 -27.62 -0.60
C ARG A 398 43.83 -29.09 -0.27
N ASN A 399 43.94 -29.47 1.01
CA ASN A 399 43.70 -30.86 1.41
C ASN A 399 42.20 -31.21 1.38
N GLU A 400 41.34 -30.19 1.49
CA GLU A 400 39.89 -30.28 1.38
C GLU A 400 39.41 -30.28 -0.09
N GLY A 401 40.31 -30.03 -1.06
CA GLY A 401 39.97 -29.99 -2.49
C GLY A 401 39.44 -28.65 -2.98
N LEU A 402 39.45 -27.62 -2.13
CA LEU A 402 38.81 -26.32 -2.39
C LEU A 402 39.61 -25.41 -3.34
N LEU A 403 40.83 -25.81 -3.74
CA LEU A 403 41.74 -24.99 -4.54
C LEU A 403 41.97 -25.55 -5.96
N GLU A 404 41.12 -26.45 -6.45
CA GLU A 404 41.32 -27.13 -7.75
C GLU A 404 41.35 -26.17 -8.96
N GLU A 405 40.58 -25.07 -8.91
CA GLU A 405 40.52 -24.04 -9.95
C GLU A 405 41.13 -22.68 -9.53
N VAL A 406 41.75 -22.62 -8.34
CA VAL A 406 42.20 -21.37 -7.71
C VAL A 406 43.72 -21.20 -7.85
N ASN A 407 44.17 -20.02 -8.26
CA ASN A 407 45.58 -19.69 -8.32
C ASN A 407 46.14 -19.43 -6.90
N GLU A 408 46.73 -20.44 -6.26
CA GLU A 408 47.27 -20.36 -4.89
C GLU A 408 48.23 -19.16 -4.66
N LYS A 409 48.97 -18.72 -5.69
CA LYS A 409 49.91 -17.60 -5.56
C LYS A 409 49.19 -16.26 -5.49
N GLU A 410 48.09 -16.14 -6.21
CA GLU A 410 47.23 -14.96 -6.27
C GLU A 410 46.38 -14.87 -5.02
N LEU A 411 45.72 -15.97 -4.64
CA LEU A 411 45.00 -16.11 -3.37
C LEU A 411 45.88 -15.75 -2.17
N ARG A 412 47.13 -16.24 -2.12
CA ARG A 412 48.07 -15.88 -1.05
C ARG A 412 48.33 -14.38 -0.96
N LYS A 413 48.37 -13.70 -2.11
CA LYS A 413 48.59 -12.25 -2.16
C LYS A 413 47.34 -11.52 -1.66
N GLU A 414 46.16 -11.92 -2.10
CA GLU A 414 44.87 -11.35 -1.68
C GLU A 414 44.65 -11.50 -0.17
N LEU A 415 44.85 -12.70 0.38
CA LEU A 415 44.75 -12.91 1.83
C LEU A 415 45.73 -12.03 2.63
N ARG A 416 46.89 -11.73 2.05
CA ARG A 416 47.86 -10.85 2.69
C ARG A 416 47.41 -9.38 2.64
N ASP A 417 46.83 -8.97 1.53
CA ASP A 417 46.31 -7.61 1.34
C ASP A 417 45.10 -7.39 2.27
N VAL A 418 44.17 -8.36 2.36
CA VAL A 418 43.04 -8.36 3.31
C VAL A 418 43.52 -8.26 4.76
N ALA A 419 44.47 -9.10 5.17
CA ALA A 419 45.03 -9.03 6.53
C ALA A 419 45.68 -7.67 6.86
N TRP A 420 46.26 -7.02 5.84
CA TRP A 420 46.86 -5.70 5.98
C TRP A 420 45.80 -4.62 6.11
N GLU A 421 44.74 -4.66 5.30
CA GLU A 421 43.60 -3.74 5.38
C GLU A 421 42.92 -3.81 6.77
N ILE A 422 42.61 -5.02 7.24
CA ILE A 422 42.07 -5.27 8.60
C ILE A 422 42.97 -4.64 9.69
N PHE A 423 44.29 -4.74 9.53
CA PHE A 423 45.22 -4.16 10.48
C PHE A 423 45.27 -2.62 10.41
N THR A 424 45.22 -2.03 9.22
CA THR A 424 45.34 -0.59 9.02
C THR A 424 44.06 0.19 9.33
N ASP A 425 42.89 -0.39 9.05
CA ASP A 425 41.59 0.25 9.30
C ASP A 425 41.32 0.46 10.80
N ARG A 426 41.99 -0.32 11.66
CA ARG A 426 41.95 -0.17 13.12
C ARG A 426 42.83 0.97 13.67
N GLY A 427 43.51 1.74 12.80
CA GLY A 427 44.27 2.93 13.20
C GLY A 427 45.60 2.65 13.90
N PHE A 428 46.17 1.44 13.76
CA PHE A 428 47.51 1.11 14.24
C PHE A 428 48.59 1.58 13.26
N ILE A 429 48.88 2.89 13.27
CA ILE A 429 50.11 3.48 12.69
C ILE A 429 50.91 4.19 13.78
#